data_AF-A0A840EYE9-F1
#
_entry.id   AF-A0A840EYE9-F1
#
_cell.length_a   1.000
_cell.length_b   1.000
_cell.length_c   1.000
_cell.angle_alpha   90.00
_cell.angle_beta   90.00
_cell.angle_gamma   90.00
#
_symmetry.space_group_name_H-M   'P 1'
#
loop_
_entity.id
_entity.type
_entity.pdbx_description
1 polymer ?
#
loop_
_entity_poly.entity_id
_entity_poly.type
_entity_poly.pdbx_seq_one_letter_code
_entity_poly.pdbx_strand_id
1 'polypeptide(L)'
;MPRTSVIPAGTREGVWTVVTHTSTYVLDFEEMTLLRAPGVGRHSDEHWEVSELRRDSEDIPLLGVKECTVGRPAQFWVAAADDPDVRTWRITTPVVEIERIG
;
A
#
# COMPACT_ATOMS: atom_id res chain seq x y z
N MET A 1 13.20 9.44 10.02
CA MET A 1 12.54 8.13 10.21
C MET A 1 13.28 7.09 9.37
N PRO A 2 13.26 5.79 9.72
CA PRO A 2 14.03 4.79 9.01
C PRO A 2 13.34 4.40 7.70
N ARG A 3 14.00 4.69 6.58
CA ARG A 3 13.65 4.15 5.26
C ARG A 3 14.11 2.70 5.16
N THR A 4 13.33 1.86 4.50
CA THR A 4 13.69 0.46 4.21
C THR A 4 13.48 0.15 2.74
N SER A 5 14.11 -0.92 2.27
CA SER A 5 13.88 -1.46 0.92
C SER A 5 12.77 -2.51 0.88
N VAL A 6 12.32 -3.01 2.03
CA VAL A 6 11.33 -4.10 2.12
C VAL A 6 10.51 -4.03 3.41
N ILE A 7 9.23 -4.36 3.34
CA ILE A 7 8.41 -4.74 4.50
C ILE A 7 8.45 -6.27 4.61
N PRO A 8 9.05 -6.85 5.69
CA PRO A 8 9.11 -8.29 5.87
C PRO A 8 7.73 -8.95 5.85
N ALA A 9 7.67 -10.17 5.32
CA ALA A 9 6.48 -10.99 5.44
C ALA A 9 6.21 -11.26 6.94
N GLY A 10 4.99 -10.98 7.39
CA GLY A 10 4.60 -11.18 8.80
C GLY A 10 4.84 -9.99 9.72
N THR A 11 5.15 -8.80 9.20
CA THR A 11 5.02 -7.54 9.97
C THR A 11 3.60 -7.42 10.54
N ARG A 12 3.49 -7.04 11.82
CA ARG A 12 2.23 -6.93 12.57
C ARG A 12 2.12 -5.67 13.42
N GLU A 13 3.03 -4.72 13.25
CA GLU A 13 3.08 -3.51 14.08
C GLU A 13 3.59 -2.30 13.30
N GLY A 14 3.19 -1.13 13.82
CA GLY A 14 3.55 0.17 13.29
C GLY A 14 2.78 0.58 12.04
N VAL A 15 2.96 1.86 11.70
CA VAL A 15 2.38 2.49 10.52
C VAL A 15 3.47 2.70 9.47
N TRP A 16 3.16 2.31 8.23
CA TRP A 16 4.11 2.33 7.12
C TRP A 16 3.53 3.07 5.91
N THR A 17 4.32 3.98 5.34
CA THR A 17 4.05 4.57 4.04
C THR A 17 4.74 3.75 2.96
N VAL A 18 4.01 3.40 1.91
CA VAL A 18 4.53 2.76 0.70
C VAL A 18 4.19 3.64 -0.49
N VAL A 19 5.18 4.31 -1.04
CA VAL A 19 5.03 5.12 -2.26
C VAL A 19 5.30 4.23 -3.46
N THR A 20 4.38 4.21 -4.41
CA THR A 20 4.55 3.57 -5.72
C THR A 20 4.59 4.63 -6.81
N HIS A 21 4.87 4.22 -8.05
CA HIS A 21 4.86 5.17 -9.17
C HIS A 21 3.56 5.98 -9.35
N THR A 22 2.42 5.44 -8.91
CA THR A 22 1.10 6.03 -9.17
C THR A 22 0.34 6.43 -7.91
N SER A 23 0.75 5.97 -6.73
CA SER A 23 -0.03 6.13 -5.50
C SER A 23 0.84 6.02 -4.27
N THR A 24 0.40 6.65 -3.19
CA THR A 24 0.88 6.36 -1.84
C THR A 24 -0.11 5.45 -1.13
N TYR A 25 0.40 4.49 -0.38
CA TYR A 25 -0.37 3.64 0.51
C TYR A 25 0.08 3.89 1.95
N VAL A 26 -0.89 3.94 2.86
CA VAL A 26 -0.63 3.89 4.30
C VAL A 26 -1.12 2.53 4.80
N LEU A 27 -0.20 1.77 5.39
CA LEU A 27 -0.49 0.48 6.01
C LEU A 27 -0.42 0.67 7.51
N ASP A 28 -1.54 0.48 8.18
CA ASP A 28 -1.61 0.43 9.63
C ASP A 28 -1.74 -1.03 10.05
N PHE A 29 -0.67 -1.61 10.62
CA PHE A 29 -0.69 -2.99 11.08
C PHE A 29 -1.30 -3.17 12.47
N GLU A 30 -1.49 -2.07 13.21
CA GLU A 30 -2.13 -2.10 14.53
C GLU A 30 -3.66 -2.17 14.34
N GLU A 31 -4.19 -1.33 13.45
CA GLU A 31 -5.60 -1.31 13.08
C GLU A 31 -5.94 -2.30 11.96
N MET A 32 -4.93 -2.91 11.32
CA MET A 32 -5.06 -3.79 10.16
C MET A 32 -5.84 -3.13 9.01
N THR A 33 -5.44 -1.91 8.64
CA THR A 33 -6.05 -1.13 7.57
C THR A 33 -5.05 -0.76 6.47
N LEU A 34 -5.58 -0.52 5.27
CA LEU A 34 -4.87 -0.03 4.11
C LEU A 34 -5.64 1.15 3.52
N LEU A 35 -4.98 2.30 3.46
CA LEU A 35 -5.47 3.50 2.80
C LEU A 35 -4.68 3.71 1.50
N ARG A 36 -5.37 4.06 0.40
CA ARG A 36 -4.73 4.49 -0.85
C ARG A 36 -4.98 5.96 -1.11
N ALA A 37 -3.90 6.72 -1.28
CA ALA A 37 -3.91 8.11 -1.75
C ALA A 37 -3.29 8.17 -3.17
N PRO A 38 -4.09 8.29 -4.24
CA PRO A 38 -3.58 8.35 -5.61
C PRO A 38 -2.76 9.63 -5.86
N GLY A 39 -1.68 9.55 -6.63
CA GLY A 39 -0.87 10.70 -7.06
C GLY A 39 -0.02 11.40 -5.98
N VAL A 40 -0.31 11.19 -4.70
CA VAL A 40 0.46 11.74 -3.58
C VAL A 40 1.86 11.11 -3.55
N GLY A 41 2.90 11.92 -3.32
CA GLY A 41 4.29 11.45 -3.15
C GLY A 41 4.99 10.96 -4.43
N ARG A 42 4.35 11.08 -5.59
CA ARG A 42 4.89 10.63 -6.88
C ARG A 42 6.13 11.44 -7.29
N HIS A 43 7.19 10.74 -7.71
CA HIS A 43 8.21 11.31 -8.60
C HIS A 43 7.62 11.48 -10.00
N SER A 44 7.83 12.64 -10.63
CA SER A 44 7.21 13.12 -11.89
C SER A 44 7.51 12.29 -13.15
N ASP A 45 7.29 10.98 -13.08
CA ASP A 45 7.72 9.99 -14.05
C ASP A 45 6.58 9.77 -15.05
N GLU A 46 6.58 10.57 -16.13
CA GLU A 46 5.50 10.72 -17.14
C GLU A 46 5.01 9.40 -17.76
N HIS A 47 5.75 8.30 -17.57
CA HIS A 47 5.40 6.97 -18.06
C HIS A 47 4.20 6.33 -17.35
N TRP A 48 3.82 6.81 -16.16
CA TRP A 48 2.75 6.22 -15.35
C TRP A 48 1.56 7.16 -15.19
N GLU A 49 0.41 6.76 -15.72
CA GLU A 49 -0.86 7.44 -15.46
C GLU A 49 -1.40 7.12 -14.07
N VAL A 50 -1.91 8.14 -13.39
CA VAL A 50 -2.58 8.00 -12.09
C VAL A 50 -4.05 7.70 -12.35
N SER A 51 -4.52 6.52 -11.95
CA SER A 51 -5.94 6.18 -11.98
C SER A 51 -6.60 6.49 -10.64
N GLU A 52 -7.71 7.23 -10.70
CA GLU A 52 -8.67 7.32 -9.60
C GLU A 52 -9.46 6.02 -9.51
N LEU A 53 -9.61 5.49 -8.30
CA LEU A 53 -10.40 4.30 -8.01
C LEU A 53 -11.55 4.69 -7.08
N ARG A 54 -12.66 3.94 -7.18
CA ARG A 54 -13.89 4.18 -6.41
C ARG A 54 -13.69 4.30 -4.89
N ARG A 55 -12.62 3.70 -4.34
CA ARG A 55 -12.34 3.60 -2.89
C ARG A 55 -11.03 4.29 -2.50
N ASP A 56 -10.62 5.31 -3.27
CA ASP A 56 -9.49 6.13 -2.87
C ASP A 56 -9.87 6.97 -1.65
N SER A 57 -8.93 7.11 -0.72
CA SER A 57 -9.13 7.78 0.57
C SER A 57 -10.13 7.09 1.53
N GLU A 58 -10.47 5.83 1.27
CA GLU A 58 -11.22 4.97 2.21
C GLU A 58 -10.31 3.90 2.79
N ASP A 59 -10.43 3.63 4.10
CA ASP A 59 -9.75 2.53 4.75
C ASP A 59 -10.34 1.19 4.31
N ILE A 60 -9.49 0.31 3.78
CA ILE A 60 -9.84 -1.05 3.39
C ILE A 60 -9.20 -2.01 4.39
N PRO A 61 -9.91 -3.06 4.86
CA PRO A 61 -9.33 -4.04 5.76
C PRO A 61 -8.12 -4.74 5.12
N LEU A 62 -6.97 -4.63 5.79
CA LEU A 62 -5.73 -5.32 5.42
C LEU A 62 -5.72 -6.69 6.10
N LEU A 63 -5.48 -7.74 5.32
CA LEU A 63 -5.32 -9.11 5.83
C LEU A 63 -3.85 -9.51 5.93
N GLY A 64 -2.99 -8.87 5.13
CA GLY A 64 -1.55 -9.03 5.21
C GLY A 64 -0.81 -8.58 3.96
N VAL A 65 0.51 -8.47 4.09
CA VAL A 65 1.43 -8.16 2.99
C VAL A 65 2.02 -9.46 2.45
N LYS A 66 1.91 -9.66 1.14
CA LYS A 66 2.51 -10.80 0.43
C LYS A 66 3.88 -10.46 -0.14
N GLU A 67 4.02 -9.27 -0.73
CA GLU A 67 5.26 -8.74 -1.30
C GLU A 67 5.23 -7.23 -1.18
N CYS A 68 6.30 -6.61 -0.68
CA CYS A 68 6.43 -5.17 -0.63
C CYS A 68 7.92 -4.80 -0.57
N THR A 69 8.53 -4.77 -1.74
CA THR A 69 9.95 -4.47 -1.94
C THR A 69 10.10 -3.34 -2.96
N VAL A 70 10.96 -2.36 -2.66
CA VAL A 70 11.31 -1.28 -3.60
C VAL A 70 11.76 -1.85 -4.94
N GLY A 71 11.26 -1.29 -6.04
CA GLY A 71 11.49 -1.74 -7.41
C GLY A 71 10.56 -2.85 -7.90
N ARG A 72 9.69 -3.41 -7.04
CA ARG A 72 8.71 -4.45 -7.41
C ARG A 72 7.28 -3.98 -7.17
N PRO A 73 6.29 -4.48 -7.94
CA PRO A 73 4.87 -4.34 -7.60
C PRO A 73 4.59 -4.83 -6.17
N ALA A 74 3.97 -3.99 -5.34
CA ALA A 74 3.49 -4.45 -4.04
C ALA A 74 2.24 -5.32 -4.20
N GLN A 75 2.05 -6.22 -3.25
CA GLN A 75 0.98 -7.20 -3.22
C GLN A 75 0.38 -7.32 -1.83
N PHE A 76 -0.90 -7.02 -1.73
CA PHE A 76 -1.64 -7.02 -0.47
C PHE A 76 -2.85 -7.96 -0.55
N TRP A 77 -3.09 -8.67 0.54
CA TRP A 77 -4.38 -9.32 0.78
C TRP A 77 -5.27 -8.34 1.53
N VAL A 78 -6.45 -8.06 0.96
CA VAL A 78 -7.45 -7.17 1.55
C VAL A 78 -8.81 -7.85 1.57
N ALA A 79 -9.68 -7.49 2.50
CA ALA A 79 -11.09 -7.84 2.42
C ALA A 79 -11.86 -6.76 1.64
N ALA A 80 -13.00 -7.12 1.06
CA ALA A 80 -13.89 -6.11 0.50
C ALA A 80 -14.52 -5.30 1.64
N ALA A 81 -14.55 -3.97 1.52
CA ALA A 81 -15.10 -3.10 2.56
C ALA A 81 -16.60 -3.35 2.82
N ASP A 82 -17.32 -3.83 1.81
CA ASP A 82 -18.75 -4.17 1.80
C ASP A 82 -19.05 -5.64 2.10
N ASP A 83 -18.05 -6.52 2.02
CA ASP A 83 -18.19 -7.95 2.33
C ASP A 83 -16.86 -8.52 2.89
N PRO A 84 -16.76 -8.71 4.21
CA PRO A 84 -15.53 -9.16 4.85
C PRO A 84 -15.15 -10.60 4.49
N ASP A 85 -16.09 -11.42 3.99
CA ASP A 85 -15.82 -12.80 3.58
C ASP A 85 -15.12 -12.85 2.20
N VAL A 86 -15.21 -11.77 1.42
CA VAL A 86 -14.56 -11.65 0.11
C VAL A 86 -13.13 -11.17 0.27
N ARG A 87 -12.19 -12.09 0.04
CA ARG A 87 -10.74 -11.81 0.03
C ARG A 87 -10.26 -11.48 -1.37
N THR A 88 -9.64 -10.33 -1.52
CA THR A 88 -9.13 -9.83 -2.80
C THR A 88 -7.63 -9.64 -2.73
N TRP A 89 -6.95 -9.93 -3.84
CA TRP A 89 -5.55 -9.64 -4.01
C TRP A 89 -5.39 -8.31 -4.76
N ARG A 90 -4.73 -7.34 -4.13
CA ARG A 90 -4.39 -6.05 -4.75
C ARG A 90 -2.93 -6.06 -5.18
N ILE A 91 -2.67 -5.66 -6.43
CA ILE A 91 -1.34 -5.51 -7.02
C ILE A 91 -1.17 -4.05 -7.45
N THR A 92 -0.03 -3.44 -7.13
CA THR A 92 0.25 -2.03 -7.42
C THR A 92 1.24 -1.87 -8.56
N THR A 93 1.49 -0.63 -9.01
CA THR A 93 2.73 -0.30 -9.73
C THR A 93 3.95 -0.50 -8.82
N PRO A 94 5.18 -0.57 -9.37
CA PRO A 94 6.37 -0.77 -8.55
C PRO A 94 6.52 0.25 -7.41
N VAL A 95 6.98 -0.25 -6.27
CA VAL A 95 7.28 0.56 -5.08
C VAL A 95 8.54 1.39 -5.33
N VAL A 96 8.51 2.65 -4.92
CA VAL A 96 9.61 3.61 -5.05
C VAL A 96 10.22 3.93 -3.68
N GLU A 97 9.39 4.01 -2.65
CA GLU A 97 9.84 4.33 -1.28
C GLU A 97 9.01 3.57 -0.24
N ILE A 98 9.67 3.17 0.84
CA ILE A 98 9.03 2.59 2.03
C ILE A 98 9.59 3.29 3.26
N GLU A 99 8.69 3.79 4.11
CA GLU A 99 9.03 4.49 5.34
C GLU A 99 8.13 4.05 6.49
N ARG A 100 8.72 3.85 7.68
CA ARG A 100 7.96 3.65 8.92
C ARG A 100 7.74 5.00 9.61
N ILE A 101 6.48 5.33 9.92
CA ILE A 101 6.05 6.64 10.43
C ILE A 101 5.79 6.67 11.95
N GLY A 102 5.81 5.51 12.62
CA GLY A 102 5.57 5.36 14.06
C GLY A 102 6.32 4.17 14.65
#